data_AF-A0A1X9IZ52-F1
#
_entry.id   AF-A0A1X9IZ52-F1
#
_cell.length_a   1.000
_cell.length_b   1.000
_cell.length_c   1.000
_cell.angle_alpha   90.00
_cell.angle_beta   90.00
_cell.angle_gamma   90.00
#
_symmetry.space_group_name_H-M   'P 1'
#
loop_
_entity.id
_entity.type
_entity.pdbx_description
1 polymer ?
#
loop_
_entity_poly.entity_id
_entity_poly.type
_entity_poly.pdbx_seq_one_letter_code
_entity_poly.pdbx_strand_id
1 'polypeptide(L)'
;MKLGGVHDCKGSQNSGEIDSLARFAVQEHNTKENALLEFVRVVKAKEQVVAGKLYHLTLEANDVGNKKIYEVKVWVKPWMNFKQLQEFKHVEGGTSSDLGVKQGALHKSDDHGSGWKMVSTNDVGVQNAANHAVKSIQERSNSLYPYELLEILLAKAKVAEDSAKFNLLLKLRRGIKEENIKVEVIKNIEGKFYVNLMP
;
A
#
# COMPACT_ATOMS: atom_id res chain seq x y z
N MET A 1 13.97 4.04 -19.85
CA MET A 1 12.59 4.01 -19.30
C MET A 1 12.63 4.66 -17.92
N LYS A 2 11.89 5.75 -17.69
CA LYS A 2 11.85 6.44 -16.38
C LYS A 2 10.82 5.75 -15.49
N LEU A 3 11.28 5.00 -14.51
CA LEU A 3 10.44 4.35 -13.50
C LEU A 3 10.06 5.40 -12.44
N GLY A 4 8.75 5.59 -12.20
CA GLY A 4 8.25 6.49 -11.14
C GLY A 4 7.27 7.60 -11.57
N GLY A 5 6.98 7.74 -12.86
CA GLY A 5 5.98 8.72 -13.33
C GLY A 5 4.55 8.24 -13.07
N VAL A 6 3.73 9.04 -12.38
CA VAL A 6 2.27 8.90 -12.42
C VAL A 6 1.83 9.27 -13.84
N HIS A 7 1.28 8.31 -14.57
CA HIS A 7 0.76 8.55 -15.90
C HIS A 7 -0.77 8.64 -15.83
N ASP A 8 -1.34 9.73 -16.35
CA ASP A 8 -2.78 9.76 -16.59
C ASP A 8 -3.12 8.69 -17.63
N CYS A 9 -4.15 7.89 -17.35
CA CYS A 9 -4.61 6.84 -18.26
C CYS A 9 -5.31 7.49 -19.46
N LYS A 10 -4.54 8.10 -20.37
CA LYS A 10 -5.08 8.77 -21.55
C LYS A 10 -5.28 7.75 -22.67
N GLY A 11 -6.53 7.36 -22.88
CA GLY A 11 -6.94 6.66 -24.11
C GLY A 11 -7.77 5.41 -23.87
N SER A 12 -8.83 5.31 -24.66
CA SER A 12 -9.90 4.31 -24.74
C SER A 12 -9.55 2.82 -24.55
N GLN A 13 -8.27 2.42 -24.54
CA GLN A 13 -7.82 1.03 -24.45
C GLN A 13 -7.83 0.45 -23.03
N ASN A 14 -7.78 1.28 -21.98
CA ASN A 14 -7.73 0.80 -20.58
C ASN A 14 -9.07 0.93 -19.84
N SER A 15 -10.13 1.40 -20.52
CA SER A 15 -11.41 1.74 -19.89
C SER A 15 -12.11 0.53 -19.25
N GLY A 16 -12.11 -0.63 -19.91
CA GLY A 16 -12.76 -1.84 -19.40
C GLY A 16 -12.08 -2.43 -18.17
N GLU A 17 -10.74 -2.43 -18.13
CA GLU A 17 -9.98 -2.89 -16.95
C GLU A 17 -10.16 -1.94 -15.77
N ILE A 18 -10.11 -0.63 -16.03
CA ILE A 18 -10.32 0.41 -15.01
C ILE A 18 -11.75 0.33 -14.43
N ASP A 19 -12.77 0.15 -15.27
CA ASP A 19 -14.16 0.00 -14.82
C ASP A 19 -14.33 -1.27 -13.96
N SER A 20 -13.70 -2.37 -14.38
CA SER A 20 -13.70 -3.62 -13.62
C SER A 20 -13.03 -3.48 -12.25
N LEU A 21 -11.92 -2.72 -12.16
CA LEU A 21 -11.24 -2.44 -10.89
C LEU A 21 -12.08 -1.51 -10.00
N ALA A 22 -12.76 -0.53 -10.58
CA ALA A 22 -13.66 0.36 -9.84
C ALA A 22 -14.86 -0.39 -9.26
N ARG A 23 -15.50 -1.28 -10.03
CA ARG A 23 -16.57 -2.15 -9.55
C ARG A 23 -16.10 -3.08 -8.44
N PHE A 24 -14.93 -3.69 -8.62
CA PHE A 24 -14.31 -4.54 -7.59
C PHE A 24 -14.09 -3.75 -6.29
N ALA A 25 -13.57 -2.52 -6.37
CA ALA A 25 -13.34 -1.67 -5.22
C ALA A 25 -14.65 -1.35 -4.45
N VAL A 26 -15.71 -0.99 -5.18
CA VAL A 26 -17.03 -0.71 -4.59
C VAL A 26 -17.64 -1.96 -3.96
N GLN A 27 -17.57 -3.10 -4.64
CA GLN A 27 -18.08 -4.37 -4.12
C GLN A 27 -17.32 -4.83 -2.87
N GLU A 28 -16.00 -4.71 -2.86
CA GLU A 28 -15.15 -5.06 -1.72
C GLU A 28 -15.46 -4.15 -0.52
N HIS A 29 -15.65 -2.86 -0.74
CA HIS A 29 -16.08 -1.92 0.29
C HIS A 29 -17.48 -2.24 0.84
N ASN A 30 -18.47 -2.46 -0.04
CA ASN A 30 -19.83 -2.83 0.37
C ASN A 30 -19.84 -4.11 1.22
N THR A 31 -19.02 -5.10 0.86
CA THR A 31 -18.90 -6.36 1.61
C THR A 31 -18.23 -6.14 2.98
N LYS A 32 -17.19 -5.29 3.06
CA LYS A 32 -16.42 -5.06 4.29
C LYS A 32 -17.15 -4.14 5.28
N GLU A 33 -17.72 -3.06 4.79
CA GLU A 33 -18.34 -2.00 5.60
C GLU A 33 -19.87 -2.10 5.65
N ASN A 34 -20.45 -3.17 5.07
CA ASN A 34 -21.90 -3.36 4.93
C ASN A 34 -22.60 -2.12 4.32
N ALA A 35 -21.92 -1.47 3.37
CA ALA A 35 -22.39 -0.28 2.68
C ALA A 35 -23.20 -0.66 1.42
N LEU A 36 -24.03 0.27 0.96
CA LEU A 36 -24.87 0.12 -0.24
C LEU A 36 -24.47 1.14 -1.31
N LEU A 37 -23.18 1.21 -1.63
CA LEU A 37 -22.69 2.08 -2.70
C LEU A 37 -22.96 1.45 -4.06
N GLU A 38 -23.62 2.19 -4.95
CA GLU A 38 -23.79 1.81 -6.35
C GLU A 38 -22.75 2.53 -7.21
N PHE A 39 -21.86 1.77 -7.85
CA PHE A 39 -20.90 2.33 -8.81
C PHE A 39 -21.62 3.01 -10.00
N VAL A 40 -21.31 4.28 -10.27
CA VAL A 40 -21.89 5.04 -11.38
C VAL A 40 -20.90 5.12 -12.56
N ARG A 41 -19.72 5.69 -12.33
CA ARG A 41 -18.69 5.88 -13.37
C ARG A 41 -17.33 6.20 -12.78
N VAL A 42 -16.27 6.01 -13.56
CA VAL A 42 -14.93 6.51 -13.22
C VAL A 42 -14.77 7.95 -13.72
N VAL A 43 -14.47 8.87 -12.81
CA VAL A 43 -14.22 10.30 -13.08
C VAL A 43 -12.78 10.53 -13.51
N LYS A 44 -11.84 9.84 -12.86
CA LYS A 44 -10.41 9.95 -13.16
C LYS A 44 -9.72 8.63 -12.92
N ALA A 45 -8.73 8.33 -13.75
CA ALA A 45 -7.89 7.16 -13.58
C ALA A 45 -6.43 7.54 -13.81
N LYS A 46 -5.60 7.19 -12.84
CA LYS A 46 -4.16 7.32 -12.90
C LYS A 46 -3.53 5.98 -12.63
N GLU A 47 -2.51 5.66 -13.39
CA GLU A 47 -1.69 4.48 -13.17
C GLU A 47 -0.36 4.92 -12.55
N GLN A 48 0.05 4.20 -11.52
CA GLN A 48 1.36 4.33 -10.93
C GLN A 48 2.07 2.98 -10.97
N VAL A 49 3.21 2.94 -11.66
CA VAL A 49 4.09 1.77 -11.67
C VAL A 49 4.81 1.70 -10.33
N VAL A 50 4.59 0.63 -9.59
CA VAL A 50 5.21 0.31 -8.29
C VAL A 50 5.73 -1.13 -8.35
N ALA A 51 5.74 -1.90 -7.26
CA ALA A 51 5.89 -3.36 -7.29
C ALA A 51 4.62 -4.07 -7.84
N GLY A 52 4.14 -3.61 -9.00
CA GLY A 52 2.87 -3.95 -9.64
C GLY A 52 2.34 -2.76 -10.42
N LYS A 53 1.05 -2.78 -10.71
CA LYS A 53 0.29 -1.61 -11.17
C LYS A 53 -0.61 -1.13 -10.04
N LEU A 54 -0.36 0.07 -9.55
CA LEU A 54 -1.25 0.72 -8.59
C LEU A 54 -2.15 1.69 -9.36
N TYR A 55 -3.44 1.40 -9.39
CA TYR A 55 -4.44 2.24 -10.02
C TYR A 55 -5.03 3.18 -8.98
N HIS A 56 -4.84 4.48 -9.17
CA HIS A 56 -5.55 5.52 -8.42
C HIS A 56 -6.77 5.93 -9.25
N LEU A 57 -7.94 5.50 -8.82
CA LEU A 57 -9.19 5.76 -9.50
C LEU A 57 -10.02 6.72 -8.65
N THR A 58 -10.57 7.73 -9.28
CA THR A 58 -11.62 8.57 -8.72
C THR A 58 -12.91 8.11 -9.37
N LEU A 59 -13.82 7.53 -8.59
CA LEU A 59 -15.11 7.03 -9.06
C LEU A 59 -16.26 7.81 -8.43
N GLU A 60 -17.35 7.92 -9.16
CA GLU A 60 -18.63 8.42 -8.67
C GLU A 60 -19.47 7.20 -8.29
N ALA A 61 -19.99 7.18 -7.07
CA ALA A 61 -20.89 6.16 -6.57
C ALA A 61 -22.13 6.81 -5.95
N ASN A 62 -23.27 6.13 -6.05
CA ASN A 62 -24.52 6.55 -5.46
C ASN A 62 -24.69 5.91 -4.09
N ASP A 63 -24.80 6.73 -3.06
CA ASP A 63 -24.99 6.34 -1.67
C ASP A 63 -26.41 6.71 -1.25
N VAL A 64 -27.33 5.73 -1.32
CA VAL A 64 -28.75 5.90 -0.95
C VAL A 64 -29.41 7.12 -1.62
N GLY A 65 -29.16 7.30 -2.93
CA GLY A 65 -29.71 8.40 -3.71
C GLY A 65 -28.82 9.65 -3.82
N ASN A 66 -27.69 9.70 -3.11
CA ASN A 66 -26.74 10.80 -3.17
C ASN A 66 -25.49 10.40 -3.97
N LYS A 67 -25.25 11.09 -5.09
CA LYS A 67 -24.02 10.90 -5.89
C LYS A 67 -22.83 11.51 -5.15
N LYS A 68 -21.88 10.66 -4.78
CA LYS A 68 -20.67 10.98 -4.04
C LYS A 68 -19.45 10.57 -4.84
N ILE A 69 -18.38 11.34 -4.72
CA ILE A 69 -17.10 11.03 -5.36
C ILE A 69 -16.23 10.29 -4.34
N TYR A 70 -15.57 9.24 -4.79
CA TYR A 70 -14.66 8.43 -3.99
C TYR A 70 -13.33 8.28 -4.71
N GLU A 71 -12.24 8.42 -3.96
CA GLU A 71 -10.90 8.05 -4.38
C GLU A 71 -10.57 6.66 -3.87
N VAL A 72 -10.22 5.79 -4.80
CA VAL A 72 -9.87 4.40 -4.53
C VAL A 72 -8.50 4.08 -5.08
N LYS A 73 -7.77 3.22 -4.38
CA LYS A 73 -6.47 2.73 -4.81
C LYS A 73 -6.51 1.22 -4.91
N VAL A 74 -6.35 0.68 -6.11
CA VAL A 74 -6.37 -0.76 -6.35
C VAL A 74 -4.99 -1.20 -6.79
N TRP A 75 -4.39 -2.13 -6.05
CA TRP A 75 -3.08 -2.67 -6.37
C TRP A 75 -3.21 -4.01 -7.07
N VAL A 76 -2.68 -4.09 -8.29
CA VAL A 76 -2.72 -5.25 -9.15
C VAL A 76 -1.31 -5.75 -9.40
N LYS A 77 -1.07 -7.04 -9.19
CA LYS A 77 0.17 -7.73 -9.55
C LYS A 77 -0.16 -8.82 -10.57
N PRO A 78 -0.01 -8.56 -11.88
CA PRO A 78 -0.37 -9.49 -12.94
C PRO A 78 0.34 -10.85 -12.79
N TRP A 79 1.60 -10.83 -12.37
CA TRP A 79 2.42 -12.03 -12.18
C TRP A 79 2.04 -12.89 -10.96
N MET A 80 1.16 -12.41 -10.08
CA MET A 80 0.63 -13.18 -8.94
C MET A 80 -0.89 -13.38 -9.01
N ASN A 81 -1.56 -12.95 -10.09
CA ASN A 81 -3.03 -12.86 -10.15
C ASN A 81 -3.64 -12.17 -8.91
N PHE A 82 -2.92 -11.21 -8.34
CA PHE A 82 -3.29 -10.57 -7.09
C PHE A 82 -3.90 -9.20 -7.37
N LYS A 83 -5.10 -8.96 -6.85
CA LYS A 83 -5.77 -7.66 -6.84
C LYS A 83 -6.26 -7.38 -5.42
N GLN A 84 -6.01 -6.17 -4.92
CA GLN A 84 -6.46 -5.78 -3.58
C GLN A 84 -6.77 -4.29 -3.52
N LEU A 85 -7.91 -3.94 -2.93
CA LEU A 85 -8.21 -2.56 -2.55
C LEU A 85 -7.25 -2.14 -1.43
N GLN A 86 -6.45 -1.11 -1.69
CA GLN A 86 -5.57 -0.51 -0.69
C GLN A 86 -6.27 0.60 0.07
N GLU A 87 -7.08 1.40 -0.63
CA GLU A 87 -7.71 2.59 -0.07
C GLU A 87 -9.05 2.84 -0.76
N PHE A 88 -10.04 3.27 0.02
CA PHE A 88 -11.34 3.72 -0.45
C PHE A 88 -11.76 4.91 0.43
N LYS A 89 -11.80 6.11 -0.15
CA LYS A 89 -12.02 7.37 0.58
C LYS A 89 -13.08 8.20 -0.11
N HIS A 90 -13.98 8.80 0.66
CA HIS A 90 -14.90 9.80 0.14
C HIS A 90 -14.17 11.13 -0.08
N VAL A 91 -14.36 11.75 -1.24
CA VAL A 91 -13.87 13.10 -1.55
C VAL A 91 -15.06 14.05 -1.52
N GLU A 92 -15.20 14.78 -0.41
CA GLU A 92 -16.18 15.84 -0.28
C GLU A 92 -15.68 17.10 -0.98
N GLY A 93 -16.42 17.57 -2.00
CA GLY A 93 -16.04 18.72 -2.81
C GLY A 93 -17.00 19.91 -2.65
N GLY A 94 -16.72 20.80 -1.70
CA GLY A 94 -16.96 22.25 -1.85
C GLY A 94 -17.87 22.96 -0.85
N THR A 95 -17.31 23.49 0.25
CA THR A 95 -17.67 24.84 0.73
C THR A 95 -16.42 25.59 1.15
N SER A 96 -16.08 26.60 0.36
CA SER A 96 -15.13 27.66 0.71
C SER A 96 -15.80 28.60 1.73
N SER A 97 -15.31 28.60 2.96
CA SER A 97 -15.31 29.81 3.79
C SER A 97 -14.24 29.71 4.86
N ASP A 98 -13.21 30.50 4.63
CA ASP A 98 -12.16 30.93 5.54
C ASP A 98 -12.79 31.45 6.85
N LEU A 99 -12.59 30.73 7.96
CA LEU A 99 -12.53 31.30 9.31
C LEU A 99 -11.65 30.38 10.16
N GLY A 100 -10.41 30.83 10.39
CA GLY A 100 -9.48 30.15 11.26
C GLY A 100 -9.95 30.08 12.71
N VAL A 101 -9.89 28.89 13.31
CA VAL A 101 -9.57 28.69 14.71
C VAL A 101 -8.68 27.46 14.82
N LYS A 102 -7.47 27.67 15.35
CA LYS A 102 -6.63 26.62 15.90
C LYS A 102 -7.33 26.11 17.15
N GLN A 103 -7.63 24.81 17.25
CA GLN A 103 -7.32 23.95 18.40
C GLN A 103 -8.06 22.62 18.25
N GLY A 104 -7.30 21.52 18.30
CA GLY A 104 -7.71 20.35 19.08
C GLY A 104 -8.71 19.37 18.47
N ALA A 105 -8.14 18.24 18.03
CA ALA A 105 -8.69 16.89 18.19
C ALA A 105 -9.93 16.45 17.40
N LEU A 106 -9.77 15.24 16.84
CA LEU A 106 -10.81 14.25 16.55
C LEU A 106 -11.50 14.34 15.18
N HIS A 107 -10.92 13.65 14.20
CA HIS A 107 -11.66 12.55 13.59
C HIS A 107 -10.67 11.40 13.32
N LYS A 108 -10.80 10.39 14.20
CA LYS A 108 -10.06 9.15 14.18
C LYS A 108 -10.49 8.40 12.92
N SER A 109 -9.49 8.06 12.12
CA SER A 109 -9.58 6.99 11.14
C SER A 109 -9.67 5.67 11.90
N ASP A 110 -10.88 5.28 12.27
CA ASP A 110 -11.14 3.93 12.78
C ASP A 110 -11.43 3.00 11.59
N ASP A 111 -10.38 2.75 10.78
CA ASP A 111 -10.25 1.46 10.08
C ASP A 111 -9.78 0.47 11.15
N HIS A 112 -10.61 -0.52 11.45
CA HIS A 112 -10.29 -1.51 12.47
C HIS A 112 -9.02 -2.29 12.11
N GLY A 113 -7.92 -1.88 12.75
CA GLY A 113 -7.10 -2.83 13.48
C GLY A 113 -5.70 -3.08 12.94
N SER A 114 -4.90 -2.05 12.64
CA SER A 114 -3.45 -2.24 12.49
C SER A 114 -2.68 -0.94 12.31
N GLY A 115 -2.01 -0.43 13.36
CA GLY A 115 -1.16 0.78 13.34
C GLY A 115 0.04 0.81 12.39
N TRP A 116 0.00 0.07 11.28
CA TRP A 116 0.98 0.00 10.22
C TRP A 116 0.74 1.12 9.19
N LYS A 117 1.69 2.04 9.06
CA LYS A 117 1.76 3.09 8.04
C LYS A 117 2.63 2.62 6.87
N MET A 118 2.20 2.86 5.63
CA MET A 118 3.04 2.56 4.48
C MET A 118 4.18 3.57 4.40
N VAL A 119 5.43 3.09 4.29
CA VAL A 119 6.63 3.92 4.28
C VAL A 119 7.36 3.77 2.95
N SER A 120 8.09 4.81 2.54
CA SER A 120 8.87 4.77 1.31
C SER A 120 9.97 3.71 1.41
N THR A 121 10.16 2.94 0.34
CA THR A 121 11.25 1.94 0.24
C THR A 121 12.63 2.60 0.16
N ASN A 122 12.68 3.89 -0.17
CA ASN A 122 13.88 4.73 -0.15
C ASN A 122 14.12 5.41 1.21
N ASP A 123 13.28 5.15 2.21
CA ASP A 123 13.48 5.70 3.54
C ASP A 123 14.72 5.07 4.19
N VAL A 124 15.56 5.90 4.81
CA VAL A 124 16.80 5.45 5.46
C VAL A 124 16.51 4.40 6.54
N GLY A 125 15.40 4.53 7.28
CA GLY A 125 15.00 3.54 8.28
C GLY A 125 14.62 2.20 7.66
N VAL A 126 13.95 2.22 6.52
CA VAL A 126 13.52 1.02 5.78
C VAL A 126 14.71 0.31 5.15
N GLN A 127 15.64 1.05 4.53
CA GLN A 127 16.83 0.44 3.95
C GLN A 127 17.75 -0.16 5.03
N ASN A 128 17.94 0.52 6.15
CA ASN A 128 18.70 -0.03 7.28
C ASN A 128 18.05 -1.30 7.83
N ALA A 129 16.72 -1.31 7.99
CA ALA A 129 15.98 -2.49 8.41
C ALA A 129 16.09 -3.64 7.40
N ALA A 130 16.00 -3.35 6.10
CA ALA A 130 16.13 -4.35 5.04
C ALA A 130 17.53 -4.97 5.01
N ASN A 131 18.59 -4.15 5.08
CA ASN A 131 19.96 -4.63 5.11
C ASN A 131 20.23 -5.50 6.36
N HIS A 132 19.72 -5.07 7.52
CA HIS A 132 19.82 -5.87 8.73
C HIS A 132 19.04 -7.18 8.62
N ALA A 133 17.87 -7.16 7.97
CA ALA A 133 17.07 -8.35 7.74
C ALA A 133 17.81 -9.37 6.86
N VAL A 134 18.42 -8.93 5.75
CA VAL A 134 19.20 -9.81 4.87
C VAL A 134 20.40 -10.41 5.62
N LYS A 135 21.10 -9.61 6.43
CA LYS A 135 22.19 -10.11 7.27
C LYS A 135 21.70 -11.18 8.25
N SER A 136 20.59 -10.93 8.95
CA SER A 136 20.01 -11.91 9.88
C SER A 136 19.50 -13.17 9.18
N ILE A 137 18.96 -13.06 7.96
CA ILE A 137 18.55 -14.21 7.14
C ILE A 137 19.76 -15.05 6.75
N GLN A 138 20.85 -14.39 6.34
CA GLN A 138 22.11 -15.06 5.99
C GLN A 138 22.73 -15.77 7.20
N GLU A 139 22.74 -15.15 8.38
CA GLU A 139 23.28 -15.76 9.60
C GLU A 139 22.43 -16.94 10.10
N ARG A 140 21.10 -16.86 9.95
CA ARG A 140 20.18 -17.95 10.33
C ARG A 140 20.12 -19.07 9.29
N SER A 141 20.38 -18.75 8.03
CA SER A 141 20.42 -19.73 6.96
C SER A 141 21.79 -20.36 6.91
N ASN A 142 21.88 -21.69 6.98
CA ASN A 142 23.13 -22.42 6.70
C ASN A 142 23.42 -22.49 5.18
N SER A 143 23.22 -21.38 4.47
CA SER A 143 23.32 -21.29 3.00
C SER A 143 24.75 -21.00 2.57
N LEU A 144 25.30 -21.85 1.70
CA LEU A 144 26.61 -21.69 1.07
C LEU A 144 26.67 -20.49 0.11
N TYR A 145 25.52 -19.99 -0.36
CA TYR A 145 25.43 -18.82 -1.23
C TYR A 145 24.91 -17.60 -0.45
N PRO A 146 25.52 -16.42 -0.64
CA PRO A 146 25.06 -15.19 0.00
C PRO A 146 23.67 -14.79 -0.52
N TYR A 147 22.81 -14.31 0.39
CA TYR A 147 21.57 -13.62 0.00
C TYR A 147 21.90 -12.19 -0.42
N GLU A 148 21.53 -11.86 -1.65
CA GLU A 148 21.61 -10.49 -2.16
C GLU A 148 20.23 -9.85 -2.19
N LEU A 149 20.09 -8.68 -1.59
CA LEU A 149 18.89 -7.87 -1.72
C LEU A 149 18.81 -7.30 -3.13
N LEU A 150 17.85 -7.78 -3.93
CA LEU A 150 17.58 -7.20 -5.24
C LEU A 150 16.69 -5.96 -5.11
N GLU A 151 15.59 -6.09 -4.37
CA GLU A 151 14.59 -5.02 -4.26
C GLU A 151 13.77 -5.13 -2.97
N ILE A 152 13.35 -3.99 -2.41
CA ILE A 152 12.34 -3.91 -1.36
C ILE A 152 10.98 -3.72 -2.05
N LEU A 153 10.18 -4.77 -2.09
CA LEU A 153 8.87 -4.78 -2.76
C LEU A 153 7.79 -4.04 -1.97
N LEU A 154 7.85 -4.12 -0.65
CA LEU A 154 6.87 -3.49 0.24
C LEU A 154 7.54 -3.10 1.55
N ALA A 155 7.19 -1.93 2.06
CA ALA A 155 7.61 -1.47 3.38
C ALA A 155 6.44 -0.83 4.12
N LYS A 156 6.13 -1.38 5.30
CA LYS A 156 5.17 -0.83 6.25
C LYS A 156 5.86 -0.63 7.58
N ALA A 157 5.63 0.49 8.25
CA ALA A 157 6.16 0.77 9.57
C ALA A 157 5.02 1.03 10.56
N LYS A 158 5.09 0.41 11.73
CA LYS A 158 4.18 0.63 12.84
C LYS A 158 4.99 1.16 14.01
N VAL A 159 4.69 2.38 14.43
CA VAL A 159 5.27 2.96 15.64
C VAL A 159 4.42 2.48 16.81
N ALA A 160 5.01 1.73 17.73
CA ALA A 160 4.46 1.41 19.03
C ALA A 160 5.18 2.21 20.11
N GLU A 161 4.66 2.23 21.33
CA GLU A 161 5.15 3.07 22.44
C GLU A 161 6.63 2.81 22.75
N ASP A 162 7.05 1.54 22.78
CA ASP A 162 8.43 1.15 23.13
C ASP A 162 9.24 0.51 21.97
N SER A 163 8.65 0.42 20.77
CA SER A 163 9.32 -0.16 19.60
C SER A 163 8.71 0.29 18.26
N ALA A 164 9.54 0.40 17.24
CA ALA A 164 9.13 0.60 15.86
C ALA A 164 9.20 -0.74 15.10
N LYS A 165 8.06 -1.23 14.61
CA LYS A 165 7.98 -2.45 13.81
C LYS A 165 7.99 -2.09 12.33
N PHE A 166 8.66 -2.86 11.50
CA PHE A 166 8.75 -2.70 10.05
C PHE A 166 8.40 -4.02 9.39
N ASN A 167 7.33 -4.07 8.60
CA ASN A 167 6.99 -5.22 7.79
C ASN A 167 7.53 -4.96 6.38
N LEU A 168 8.53 -5.74 5.98
CA LEU A 168 9.19 -5.61 4.70
C LEU A 168 8.95 -6.86 3.87
N LEU A 169 8.71 -6.68 2.57
CA LEU A 169 8.75 -7.77 1.60
C LEU A 169 9.99 -7.55 0.74
N LEU A 170 10.95 -8.46 0.85
CA LEU A 170 12.25 -8.35 0.19
C LEU A 170 12.32 -9.37 -0.94
N LYS A 171 12.75 -8.94 -2.12
CA LYS A 171 13.15 -9.84 -3.19
C LYS A 171 14.64 -10.12 -3.03
N LEU A 172 14.97 -11.36 -2.66
CA LEU A 172 16.33 -11.81 -2.45
C LEU A 172 16.77 -12.76 -3.57
N ARG A 173 18.06 -12.72 -3.89
CA ARG A 173 18.70 -13.70 -4.77
C ARG A 173 19.65 -14.56 -3.96
N ARG A 174 19.55 -15.87 -4.14
CA ARG A 174 20.47 -16.87 -3.59
C ARG A 174 21.02 -17.71 -4.74
N GLY A 175 22.26 -17.44 -5.13
CA GLY A 175 22.88 -18.05 -6.32
C GLY A 175 22.10 -17.69 -7.59
N ILE A 176 21.49 -18.70 -8.23
CA ILE A 176 20.64 -18.54 -9.43
C ILE A 176 19.13 -18.45 -9.13
N LYS A 177 18.73 -18.57 -7.86
CA LYS A 177 17.33 -18.53 -7.45
C LYS A 177 16.96 -17.16 -6.91
N GLU A 178 15.80 -16.66 -7.32
CA GLU A 178 15.19 -15.45 -6.77
C GLU A 178 13.97 -15.85 -5.93
N GLU A 179 13.86 -15.31 -4.72
CA GLU A 179 12.78 -15.59 -3.79
C GLU A 179 12.29 -14.31 -3.10
N ASN A 180 10.98 -14.25 -2.85
CA ASN A 180 10.37 -13.14 -2.12
C ASN A 180 10.21 -13.56 -0.66
N ILE A 181 10.91 -12.90 0.25
CA ILE A 181 10.86 -13.20 1.68
C ILE A 181 10.14 -12.07 2.39
N LYS A 182 9.13 -12.43 3.18
CA LYS A 182 8.45 -11.51 4.07
C LYS A 182 9.14 -11.49 5.42
N VAL A 183 9.55 -10.32 5.85
CA VAL A 183 10.29 -10.13 7.10
C VAL A 183 9.62 -9.05 7.94
N GLU A 184 9.64 -9.24 9.25
CA GLU A 184 9.29 -8.22 10.21
C GLU A 184 10.52 -7.83 11.00
N VAL A 185 10.87 -6.55 10.98
CA VAL A 185 12.00 -5.97 11.71
C VAL A 185 11.45 -5.11 12.83
N ILE A 186 11.77 -5.43 14.08
CA ILE A 186 11.35 -4.69 15.26
C ILE A 186 12.57 -3.94 15.80
N LYS A 187 12.48 -2.63 15.88
CA LYS A 187 13.49 -1.75 16.47
C LYS A 187 13.02 -1.29 17.84
N ASN A 188 13.69 -1.69 18.90
CA ASN A 188 13.36 -1.23 20.26
C ASN A 188 13.91 0.19 20.51
N ILE A 189 13.43 0.87 21.56
CA ILE A 189 13.98 2.17 22.02
C ILE A 189 15.48 2.12 22.34
N GLU A 190 16.01 0.95 22.73
CA GLU A 190 17.45 0.72 22.93
C GLU A 190 18.26 0.71 21.62
N GLY A 191 17.63 0.83 20.45
CA GLY A 191 18.29 0.80 19.14
C GLY A 191 18.62 -0.60 18.62
N LYS A 192 18.26 -1.67 19.34
CA LYS A 192 18.42 -3.07 18.90
C LYS A 192 17.37 -3.43 17.84
N PHE A 193 17.82 -4.09 16.77
CA PHE A 193 16.96 -4.61 15.70
C PHE A 193 16.75 -6.12 15.87
N TYR A 194 15.49 -6.55 15.86
CA TYR A 194 15.07 -7.95 15.91
C TYR A 194 14.38 -8.30 14.60
N VAL A 195 14.82 -9.37 13.96
CA VAL A 195 14.27 -9.81 12.66
C VAL A 195 13.49 -11.09 12.87
N ASN A 196 12.22 -11.08 12.48
CA ASN A 196 11.35 -12.24 12.41
C ASN A 196 11.09 -12.58 10.95
N LEU A 197 11.34 -13.84 10.59
CA LEU A 197 10.97 -14.37 9.29
C LEU A 197 9.52 -14.82 9.39
N MET A 198 8.67 -14.27 8.51
CA MET A 198 7.31 -14.78 8.38
C MET A 198 7.35 -15.96 7.40
N PRO A 199 6.87 -17.15 7.80
CA PRO A 199 6.82 -18.32 6.93
C PRO A 199 5.85 -18.13 5.75
#